data_AF-A0A915P8G7-F1
#
_entry.id   AF-A0A915P8G7-F1
#
_cell.length_a   1.000
_cell.length_b   1.000
_cell.length_c   1.000
_cell.angle_alpha   90.00
_cell.angle_beta   90.00
_cell.angle_gamma   90.00
#
_symmetry.space_group_name_H-M   'P 1'
#
loop_
_entity.id
_entity.type
_entity.pdbx_description
1 polymer ?
#
loop_
_entity_poly.entity_id
_entity_poly.type
_entity_poly.pdbx_seq_one_letter_code
_entity_poly.pdbx_strand_id
1 'polypeptide(L)'
;LDDIDRELCLPQHVEMHSFRDAIDVNYQRMGLTGEELSGVPLEDLRSAARQLVDALRLRSEYMELVGGVFPSTTRNFLIGKYPSNLPKSASMSYNPPEPPKDHWGLDQPLPIYEQIFDLERHRGTVAVIDKSTKEIFEPLKKFYITREKYLKDFNWLNRICNEGPLKTFCYRRLTFLQTHFQLHVLLNEQLESAEQRSVPHRDFYNIRKVDTHIHGLLFRQAQ
;
A
#
# COMPACT_ATOMS: atom_id res chain seq x y z
N LEU A 1 10.52 10.90 -25.89
CA LEU A 1 10.87 11.46 -24.57
C LEU A 1 9.54 11.86 -23.99
N ASP A 2 8.88 10.88 -23.37
CA ASP A 2 7.49 11.04 -22.94
C ASP A 2 7.46 11.97 -21.73
N ASP A 3 6.49 12.88 -21.67
CA ASP A 3 6.38 13.95 -20.66
C ASP A 3 6.47 13.45 -19.21
N ILE A 4 6.16 12.17 -18.96
CA ILE A 4 6.26 11.49 -17.67
C ILE A 4 7.69 11.47 -17.12
N ASP A 5 8.71 11.30 -17.99
CA ASP A 5 10.11 11.26 -17.58
C ASP A 5 10.64 12.66 -17.15
N ARG A 6 9.98 13.75 -17.55
CA ARG A 6 10.34 15.12 -17.14
C ARG A 6 9.76 15.49 -15.78
N GLU A 7 8.51 15.13 -15.50
CA GLU A 7 7.88 15.43 -14.20
C GLU A 7 8.53 14.70 -13.03
N LEU A 8 8.99 13.46 -13.24
CA LEU A 8 9.66 12.68 -12.18
C LEU A 8 11.07 13.20 -11.84
N CYS A 9 11.66 14.05 -12.69
CA CYS A 9 13.03 14.55 -12.55
C CYS A 9 13.12 16.03 -12.11
N LEU A 10 12.00 16.73 -11.91
CA LEU A 10 12.03 18.12 -11.49
C LEU A 10 12.00 18.25 -9.95
N PRO A 11 12.96 18.97 -9.34
CA PRO A 11 12.98 19.26 -7.89
C PRO A 11 11.94 20.32 -7.50
N GLN A 12 10.97 20.60 -8.37
CA GLN A 12 9.91 21.56 -8.10
C GLN A 12 8.96 20.98 -7.06
N HIS A 13 8.65 21.80 -6.07
CA HIS A 13 7.70 21.54 -4.99
C HIS A 13 6.43 20.89 -5.56
N VAL A 14 6.30 19.56 -5.46
CA VAL A 14 4.98 18.95 -5.51
C VAL A 14 4.32 19.41 -4.22
N GLU A 15 3.32 20.29 -4.32
CA GLU A 15 2.45 20.59 -3.20
C GLU A 15 1.85 19.25 -2.72
N MET A 16 2.44 18.71 -1.66
CA MET A 16 1.87 17.57 -0.96
C MET A 16 0.61 18.07 -0.26
N HIS A 17 -0.51 18.02 -0.96
CA HIS A 17 -1.83 18.09 -0.34
C HIS A 17 -1.92 16.91 0.63
N SER A 18 -1.60 17.16 1.91
CA SER A 18 -1.70 16.15 2.96
C SER A 18 -3.18 15.79 3.17
N PHE A 19 -3.44 14.56 3.58
CA PHE A 19 -4.78 14.01 3.90
C PHE A 19 -5.59 14.80 4.94
N ARG A 20 -4.98 15.84 5.52
CA ARG A 20 -5.67 16.91 6.19
C ARG A 20 -5.18 18.20 5.55
N ASP A 21 -6.05 18.89 4.83
CA ASP A 21 -6.13 20.33 5.00
C ASP A 21 -6.57 20.52 6.45
N ALA A 22 -5.62 20.43 7.39
CA ALA A 22 -5.84 20.82 8.77
C ALA A 22 -5.87 22.35 8.75
N ILE A 23 -6.97 22.90 8.22
CA ILE A 23 -7.17 24.34 8.04
C ILE A 23 -7.07 25.07 9.39
N ASP A 24 -7.30 24.36 10.50
CA ASP A 24 -7.35 24.95 11.84
C ASP A 24 -6.06 24.83 12.68
N VAL A 25 -5.06 24.04 12.27
CA VAL A 25 -3.81 23.88 13.06
C VAL A 25 -2.58 24.06 12.19
N ASN A 26 -1.91 25.20 12.38
CA ASN A 26 -0.66 25.54 11.70
C ASN A 26 0.52 24.77 12.31
N TYR A 27 0.67 23.50 11.93
CA TYR A 27 1.90 22.76 12.20
C TYR A 27 3.08 23.43 11.50
N GLN A 28 4.21 23.52 12.20
CA GLN A 28 5.45 23.98 11.59
C GLN A 28 5.96 22.91 10.65
N ARG A 29 6.17 23.28 9.38
CA ARG A 29 6.65 22.40 8.32
C ARG A 29 8.02 22.83 7.86
N MET A 30 8.99 21.91 7.91
CA MET A 30 10.31 22.13 7.35
C MET A 30 10.36 21.61 5.91
N GLY A 31 10.68 22.51 4.98
CA GLY A 31 11.03 22.18 3.61
C GLY A 31 12.54 21.96 3.50
N LEU A 32 12.96 20.71 3.34
CA LEU A 32 14.34 20.36 3.01
C LEU A 32 14.43 20.10 1.50
N THR A 33 15.10 20.99 0.79
CA THR A 33 15.27 20.91 -0.67
C THR A 33 16.74 20.72 -1.03
N GLY A 34 17.03 19.93 -2.06
CA GLY A 34 18.40 19.78 -2.59
C GLY A 34 18.65 18.41 -3.22
N GLU A 35 19.40 18.38 -4.32
CA GLU A 35 19.73 17.15 -5.07
C GLU A 35 20.72 16.24 -4.32
N GLU A 36 21.55 16.83 -3.46
CA GLU A 36 22.57 16.13 -2.66
C GLU A 36 21.98 15.16 -1.61
N LEU A 37 20.68 15.26 -1.32
CA LEU A 37 19.97 14.38 -0.40
C LEU A 37 19.97 12.91 -0.87
N SER A 38 20.03 12.68 -2.19
CA SER A 38 20.05 11.34 -2.77
C SER A 38 21.34 10.59 -2.44
N GLY A 39 22.46 11.32 -2.36
CA GLY A 39 23.75 10.76 -1.98
C GLY A 39 24.34 9.73 -2.92
N VAL A 40 23.82 9.67 -4.14
CA VAL A 40 24.27 8.84 -5.25
C VAL A 40 24.35 9.72 -6.51
N PRO A 41 25.18 9.37 -7.50
CA PRO A 41 25.21 10.07 -8.77
C PRO A 41 23.81 10.15 -9.43
N LEU A 42 23.57 11.20 -10.22
CA LEU A 42 22.26 11.44 -10.87
C LEU A 42 21.80 10.26 -11.75
N GLU A 43 22.75 9.60 -12.42
CA GLU A 43 22.46 8.44 -13.27
C GLU A 43 21.97 7.24 -12.44
N ASP A 44 22.66 6.98 -11.33
CA ASP A 44 22.29 5.94 -10.36
C ASP A 44 20.96 6.24 -9.70
N LEU A 45 20.68 7.51 -9.38
CA LEU A 45 19.40 7.96 -8.86
C LEU A 45 18.26 7.65 -9.84
N ARG A 46 18.44 7.97 -11.13
CA ARG A 46 17.43 7.70 -12.16
C ARG A 46 17.18 6.19 -12.31
N SER A 47 18.24 5.39 -12.29
CA SER A 47 18.13 3.93 -12.35
C SER A 47 17.37 3.38 -11.13
N ALA A 48 17.76 3.80 -9.93
CA ALA A 48 17.11 3.40 -8.68
C ALA A 48 15.62 3.78 -8.66
N ALA A 49 15.28 5.00 -9.08
CA ALA A 49 13.90 5.47 -9.13
C ALA A 49 13.04 4.60 -10.07
N ARG A 50 13.54 4.26 -11.26
CA ARG A 50 12.83 3.39 -12.21
C ARG A 50 12.60 1.99 -11.63
N GLN A 51 13.64 1.40 -11.02
CA GLN A 51 13.52 0.07 -10.40
C GLN A 51 12.49 0.05 -9.26
N LEU A 52 12.40 1.11 -8.45
CA LEU A 52 11.39 1.23 -7.41
C LEU A 52 9.98 1.33 -7.98
N VAL A 53 9.79 2.12 -9.05
CA VAL A 53 8.50 2.23 -9.75
C VAL A 53 8.07 0.88 -10.32
N ASP A 54 9.00 0.15 -10.96
CA ASP A 54 8.73 -1.18 -11.49
C ASP A 54 8.38 -2.18 -10.38
N ALA A 55 9.08 -2.12 -9.24
CA ALA A 55 8.78 -2.96 -8.08
C ALA A 55 7.40 -2.66 -7.48
N LEU A 56 6.99 -1.39 -7.44
CA LEU A 56 5.66 -0.98 -7.01
C LEU A 56 4.57 -1.45 -7.98
N ARG A 57 4.82 -1.40 -9.29
CA ARG A 57 3.92 -1.94 -10.31
C ARG A 57 3.76 -3.44 -10.18
N LEU A 58 4.87 -4.16 -10.01
CA LEU A 58 4.86 -5.60 -9.77
C LEU A 58 4.05 -5.94 -8.51
N ARG A 59 4.25 -5.20 -7.41
CA ARG A 59 3.44 -5.38 -6.20
C ARG A 59 1.95 -5.12 -6.47
N SER A 60 1.61 -4.07 -7.22
CA SER A 60 0.21 -3.76 -7.56
C SER A 60 -0.44 -4.89 -8.36
N GLU A 61 0.26 -5.44 -9.37
CA GLU A 61 -0.18 -6.59 -10.15
C GLU A 61 -0.44 -7.80 -9.24
N TYR A 62 0.54 -8.21 -8.43
CA TYR A 62 0.37 -9.38 -7.55
C TYR A 62 -0.69 -9.20 -6.47
N MET A 63 -0.89 -7.98 -5.96
CA MET A 63 -1.98 -7.70 -5.02
C MET A 63 -3.34 -7.83 -5.70
N GLU A 64 -3.50 -7.39 -6.94
CA GLU A 64 -4.72 -7.63 -7.71
C GLU A 64 -4.95 -9.13 -7.96
N LEU A 65 -3.88 -9.87 -8.27
CA LEU A 65 -3.96 -11.31 -8.55
C LEU A 65 -4.43 -12.14 -7.34
N VAL A 66 -4.08 -11.71 -6.13
CA VAL A 66 -4.50 -12.35 -4.87
C VAL A 66 -5.84 -11.78 -4.34
N GLY A 67 -6.42 -10.77 -5.01
CA GLY A 67 -7.62 -10.07 -4.53
C GLY A 67 -7.35 -9.17 -3.31
N GLY A 68 -6.10 -8.79 -3.09
CA GLY A 68 -5.67 -7.88 -2.04
C GLY A 68 -5.86 -6.40 -2.39
N VAL A 69 -5.77 -5.53 -1.38
CA VAL A 69 -5.96 -4.08 -1.54
C VAL A 69 -4.62 -3.36 -1.67
N PHE A 70 -4.31 -2.83 -2.87
CA PHE A 70 -3.16 -1.93 -3.05
C PHE A 70 -3.52 -0.48 -2.67
N PRO A 71 -2.64 0.29 -1.99
CA PRO A 71 -2.92 1.66 -1.53
C PRO A 71 -3.37 2.59 -2.66
N SER A 72 -4.49 3.30 -2.46
CA SER A 72 -5.08 4.18 -3.47
C SER A 72 -4.16 5.34 -3.87
N THR A 73 -3.51 5.98 -2.90
CA THR A 73 -2.55 7.06 -3.14
C THR A 73 -1.43 6.60 -4.06
N THR A 74 -0.75 5.49 -3.72
CA THR A 74 0.33 4.93 -4.52
C THR A 74 -0.17 4.51 -5.90
N ARG A 75 -1.36 3.90 -6.00
CA ARG A 75 -1.98 3.55 -7.29
C ARG A 75 -2.13 4.78 -8.18
N ASN A 76 -2.68 5.87 -7.62
CA ASN A 76 -2.94 7.11 -8.34
C ASN A 76 -1.65 7.78 -8.85
N PHE A 77 -0.56 7.71 -8.07
CA PHE A 77 0.77 8.13 -8.54
C PHE A 77 1.26 7.27 -9.72
N LEU A 78 1.15 5.94 -9.62
CA LEU A 78 1.64 5.03 -10.67
C LEU A 78 0.92 5.18 -12.01
N ILE A 79 -0.35 5.61 -11.99
CA ILE A 79 -1.19 5.83 -13.18
C ILE A 79 -1.20 7.30 -13.66
N GLY A 80 -0.43 8.19 -13.04
CA GLY A 80 -0.39 9.61 -13.41
C GLY A 80 -1.68 10.40 -13.12
N LYS A 81 -2.50 9.93 -12.17
CA LYS A 81 -3.76 10.60 -11.77
C LYS A 81 -3.71 11.20 -10.36
N TYR A 82 -2.50 11.52 -9.89
CA TYR A 82 -2.27 12.31 -8.68
C TYR A 82 -1.99 13.77 -9.10
N PRO A 83 -2.50 14.81 -8.40
CA PRO A 83 -3.28 14.78 -7.15
C PRO A 83 -4.81 14.73 -7.33
N SER A 84 -5.32 14.71 -8.57
CA SER A 84 -6.75 14.88 -8.89
C SER A 84 -7.70 13.88 -8.21
N ASN A 85 -7.21 12.70 -7.81
CA ASN A 85 -7.98 11.65 -7.12
C ASN A 85 -7.60 11.46 -5.64
N LEU A 86 -7.08 12.48 -4.97
CA LEU A 86 -6.89 12.43 -3.51
C LEU A 86 -8.25 12.19 -2.83
N PRO A 87 -8.35 11.21 -1.91
CA PRO A 87 -9.55 11.03 -1.13
C PRO A 87 -9.84 12.32 -0.36
N LYS A 88 -10.99 12.94 -0.66
CA LYS A 88 -11.49 14.05 0.15
C LYS A 88 -11.79 13.49 1.54
N SER A 89 -11.39 14.23 2.58
CA SER A 89 -11.58 13.83 3.98
C SER A 89 -13.02 13.37 4.21
N ALA A 90 -13.21 12.06 4.40
CA ALA A 90 -14.50 11.52 4.78
C ALA A 90 -14.68 11.74 6.28
N SER A 91 -15.83 12.28 6.68
CA SER A 91 -16.25 12.31 8.08
C SER A 91 -16.29 10.88 8.61
N MET A 92 -15.25 10.46 9.31
CA MET A 92 -15.18 9.15 9.94
C MET A 92 -16.23 9.10 11.05
N SER A 93 -17.31 8.34 10.82
CA SER A 93 -18.28 7.99 11.87
C SER A 93 -17.54 7.53 13.12
N TYR A 94 -17.90 8.09 14.27
CA TYR A 94 -17.26 7.82 15.56
C TYR A 94 -17.59 6.41 16.08
N ASN A 95 -18.70 5.83 15.61
CA ASN A 95 -19.11 4.47 15.93
C ASN A 95 -19.02 3.57 14.70
N PRO A 96 -18.52 2.33 14.83
CA PRO A 96 -18.69 1.34 13.78
C PRO A 96 -20.19 1.17 13.53
N PRO A 97 -20.59 0.83 12.30
CA PRO A 97 -21.97 0.42 12.05
C PRO A 97 -22.31 -0.73 13.02
N GLU A 98 -23.53 -0.71 13.56
CA GLU A 98 -24.02 -1.83 14.36
C GLU A 98 -23.97 -3.10 13.51
N PRO A 99 -23.55 -4.24 14.09
CA PRO A 99 -23.53 -5.48 13.34
C PRO A 99 -24.96 -5.80 12.87
N PRO A 100 -25.13 -6.34 11.65
CA PRO A 100 -26.41 -6.85 11.21
C PRO A 100 -26.98 -7.84 12.22
N LYS A 101 -28.32 -7.95 12.31
CA LYS A 101 -29.01 -8.89 13.23
C LYS A 101 -28.52 -10.33 13.06
N ASP A 102 -28.29 -10.76 11.82
CA ASP A 102 -27.66 -12.04 11.48
C ASP A 102 -26.20 -11.80 11.06
N HIS A 103 -25.36 -11.44 12.03
CA HIS A 103 -23.95 -11.12 11.80
C HIS A 103 -23.16 -12.29 11.19
N TRP A 104 -23.59 -13.52 11.47
CA TRP A 104 -22.90 -14.75 11.07
C TRP A 104 -23.52 -15.42 9.85
N GLY A 105 -24.62 -14.88 9.31
CA GLY A 105 -25.31 -15.46 8.15
C GLY A 105 -25.92 -16.83 8.43
N LEU A 106 -26.24 -17.15 9.70
CA LEU A 106 -26.75 -18.48 10.07
C LEU A 106 -28.17 -18.73 9.54
N ASP A 107 -28.93 -17.66 9.34
CA ASP A 107 -30.29 -17.71 8.81
C ASP A 107 -30.30 -17.61 7.26
N GLN A 108 -29.15 -17.38 6.63
CA GLN A 108 -29.04 -17.28 5.18
C GLN A 108 -28.86 -18.68 4.57
N PRO A 109 -29.66 -19.04 3.54
CA PRO A 109 -29.48 -20.31 2.86
C PRO A 109 -28.12 -20.36 2.17
N LEU A 110 -27.54 -21.56 2.08
CA LEU A 110 -26.28 -21.75 1.37
C LEU A 110 -26.42 -21.31 -0.09
N PRO A 111 -25.42 -20.58 -0.64
CA PRO A 111 -25.46 -20.16 -2.03
C PRO A 111 -25.47 -21.37 -2.97
N ILE A 112 -26.38 -21.35 -3.94
CA ILE A 112 -26.46 -22.33 -5.02
C ILE A 112 -25.74 -21.75 -6.23
N TYR A 113 -24.66 -22.39 -6.67
CA TYR A 113 -23.86 -21.93 -7.80
C TYR A 113 -24.27 -22.67 -9.08
N GLU A 114 -24.54 -21.92 -10.16
CA GLU A 114 -24.94 -22.49 -11.46
C GLU A 114 -23.76 -23.17 -12.19
N GLN A 115 -22.54 -22.68 -11.96
CA GLN A 115 -21.34 -23.13 -12.67
C GLN A 115 -20.42 -23.91 -11.73
N ILE A 116 -20.06 -25.12 -12.17
CA ILE A 116 -19.12 -26.00 -11.48
C ILE A 116 -17.81 -26.01 -12.28
N PHE A 117 -16.75 -25.50 -11.67
CA PHE A 117 -15.42 -25.46 -12.23
C PHE A 117 -14.63 -26.72 -11.93
N ASP A 118 -13.84 -27.18 -12.92
CA ASP A 118 -12.86 -28.23 -12.69
C ASP A 118 -11.50 -27.61 -12.38
N LEU A 119 -10.80 -28.16 -11.39
CA LEU A 119 -9.50 -27.69 -10.94
C LEU A 119 -8.42 -28.70 -11.33
N GLU A 120 -7.38 -28.22 -12.00
CA GLU A 120 -6.22 -29.04 -12.34
C GLU A 120 -4.94 -28.46 -11.74
N ARG A 121 -4.07 -29.35 -11.24
CA ARG A 121 -2.79 -28.96 -10.65
C ARG A 121 -1.66 -29.10 -11.67
N HIS A 122 -1.10 -27.97 -12.08
CA HIS A 122 0.08 -27.92 -12.96
C HIS A 122 1.31 -27.50 -12.16
N ARG A 123 2.29 -28.40 -11.97
CA ARG A 123 3.59 -28.08 -11.35
C ARG A 123 3.51 -27.35 -9.99
N GLY A 124 2.44 -27.58 -9.23
CA GLY A 124 2.21 -26.95 -7.92
C GLY A 124 1.24 -25.77 -7.93
N THR A 125 0.90 -25.20 -9.08
CA THR A 125 -0.14 -24.17 -9.23
C THR A 125 -1.47 -24.82 -9.63
N VAL A 126 -2.59 -24.26 -9.15
CA VAL A 126 -3.93 -24.74 -9.51
C VAL A 126 -4.50 -23.84 -10.60
N ALA A 127 -4.95 -24.44 -11.69
CA ALA A 127 -5.66 -23.77 -12.77
C ALA A 127 -7.15 -24.16 -12.74
N VAL A 128 -8.00 -23.22 -13.12
CA VAL A 128 -9.41 -23.47 -13.39
C VAL A 128 -9.53 -23.85 -14.87
N ILE A 129 -10.08 -25.03 -15.15
CA ILE A 129 -10.17 -25.59 -16.49
C ILE A 129 -11.63 -25.57 -16.97
N ASP A 130 -11.83 -25.24 -18.24
CA ASP A 130 -13.12 -25.37 -18.90
C ASP A 130 -13.38 -26.83 -19.29
N LYS A 131 -14.55 -27.35 -18.93
CA LYS A 131 -14.99 -28.73 -19.21
C LYS A 131 -15.01 -29.06 -20.70
N SER A 132 -15.33 -28.07 -21.53
CA SER A 132 -15.53 -28.25 -22.96
C SER A 132 -14.21 -28.29 -23.73
N THR A 133 -13.31 -27.34 -23.45
CA THR A 133 -12.05 -27.19 -24.19
C THR A 133 -10.86 -27.87 -23.54
N LYS A 134 -10.95 -28.21 -22.23
CA LYS A 134 -9.82 -28.64 -21.39
C LYS A 134 -8.68 -27.61 -21.31
N GLU A 135 -8.98 -26.35 -21.60
CA GLU A 135 -8.03 -25.25 -21.48
C GLU A 135 -8.33 -24.42 -20.22
N ILE A 136 -7.39 -23.56 -19.84
CA ILE A 136 -7.59 -22.63 -18.73
C ILE A 136 -8.79 -21.73 -19.05
N PHE A 137 -9.73 -21.67 -18.12
CA PHE A 137 -10.95 -20.89 -18.25
C PHE A 137 -10.62 -19.41 -18.53
N GLU A 138 -10.96 -18.95 -19.73
CA GLU A 138 -10.52 -17.65 -20.28
C GLU A 138 -10.78 -16.46 -19.34
N PRO A 139 -11.96 -16.32 -18.68
CA PRO A 139 -12.20 -15.23 -17.74
C PRO A 139 -11.25 -15.18 -16.54
N LEU A 140 -10.73 -16.33 -16.10
CA LEU A 140 -9.84 -16.46 -14.96
C LEU A 140 -8.37 -16.63 -15.35
N LYS A 141 -8.08 -16.74 -16.64
CA LYS A 141 -6.73 -16.91 -17.18
C LYS A 141 -5.78 -15.78 -16.75
N LYS A 142 -6.27 -14.54 -16.65
CA LYS A 142 -5.46 -13.40 -16.18
C LYS A 142 -4.98 -13.55 -14.73
N PHE A 143 -5.69 -14.32 -13.92
CA PHE A 143 -5.37 -14.55 -12.51
C PHE A 143 -4.44 -15.76 -12.31
N TYR A 144 -4.26 -16.56 -13.36
CA TYR A 144 -3.38 -17.72 -13.32
C TYR A 144 -1.91 -17.31 -13.52
N ILE A 145 -1.07 -17.58 -12.53
CA ILE A 145 0.37 -17.31 -12.57
C ILE A 145 1.12 -18.64 -12.61
N THR A 146 2.01 -18.80 -13.59
CA THR A 146 2.90 -19.96 -13.65
C THR A 146 4.03 -19.84 -12.64
N ARG A 147 4.50 -21.00 -12.15
CA ARG A 147 5.68 -21.06 -11.28
C ARG A 147 6.89 -20.36 -11.91
N GLU A 148 7.08 -20.53 -13.22
CA GLU A 148 8.18 -19.93 -13.97
C GLU A 148 8.10 -18.40 -14.00
N LYS A 149 6.91 -17.81 -14.21
CA LYS A 149 6.72 -16.35 -14.12
C LYS A 149 7.01 -15.86 -12.70
N TYR A 150 6.45 -16.50 -11.69
CA TYR A 150 6.68 -16.12 -10.29
C TYR A 150 8.17 -16.13 -9.92
N LEU A 151 8.89 -17.19 -10.27
CA LEU A 151 10.32 -17.29 -9.99
C LEU A 151 11.15 -16.24 -10.72
N LYS A 152 10.78 -15.91 -11.97
CA LYS A 152 11.43 -14.84 -12.74
C LYS A 152 11.25 -13.48 -12.05
N ASP A 153 10.02 -13.15 -11.69
CA ASP A 153 9.66 -11.89 -11.03
C ASP A 153 10.33 -11.79 -9.63
N PHE A 154 10.33 -12.89 -8.88
CA PHE A 154 11.01 -13.00 -7.58
C PHE A 154 12.53 -12.83 -7.69
N ASN A 155 13.17 -13.48 -8.67
CA ASN A 155 14.60 -13.34 -8.91
C ASN A 155 14.97 -11.90 -9.33
N TRP A 156 14.11 -11.25 -10.12
CA TRP A 156 14.29 -9.85 -10.46
C TRP A 156 14.20 -8.94 -9.22
N LEU A 157 13.20 -9.14 -8.35
CA LEU A 157 13.10 -8.42 -7.07
C LEU A 157 14.34 -8.63 -6.19
N ASN A 158 14.80 -9.87 -6.06
CA ASN A 158 16.00 -10.17 -5.28
C ASN A 158 17.25 -9.51 -5.86
N ARG A 159 17.37 -9.41 -7.19
CA ARG A 159 18.49 -8.74 -7.84
C ARG A 159 18.50 -7.27 -7.45
N ILE A 160 17.40 -6.54 -7.67
CA ILE A 160 17.35 -5.09 -7.37
C ILE A 160 17.57 -4.81 -5.87
N CYS A 161 17.04 -5.64 -4.97
CA CYS A 161 17.25 -5.50 -3.52
C CYS A 161 18.73 -5.61 -3.11
N ASN A 162 19.54 -6.29 -3.92
CA ASN A 162 20.97 -6.48 -3.70
C ASN A 162 21.84 -5.51 -4.51
N GLU A 163 21.26 -4.63 -5.34
CA GLU A 163 22.00 -3.60 -6.05
C GLU A 163 22.48 -2.49 -5.09
N GLY A 164 23.78 -2.19 -5.11
CA GLY A 164 24.43 -1.23 -4.22
C GLY A 164 23.86 0.20 -4.31
N PRO A 165 23.71 0.78 -5.51
CA PRO A 165 23.17 2.13 -5.67
C PRO A 165 21.74 2.26 -5.14
N LEU A 166 20.86 1.30 -5.46
CA LEU A 166 19.49 1.28 -4.96
C LEU A 166 19.45 1.17 -3.43
N LYS A 167 20.24 0.26 -2.85
CA LYS A 167 20.33 0.10 -1.40
C LYS A 167 20.81 1.39 -0.70
N THR A 168 21.81 2.05 -1.27
CA THR A 168 22.37 3.31 -0.74
C THR A 168 21.34 4.43 -0.81
N PHE A 169 20.66 4.58 -1.95
CA PHE A 169 19.59 5.55 -2.13
C PHE A 169 18.45 5.33 -1.13
N CYS A 170 17.94 4.10 -1.03
CA CYS A 170 16.87 3.75 -0.09
C CYS A 170 17.28 4.00 1.36
N TYR A 171 18.50 3.62 1.75
CA TYR A 171 19.00 3.87 3.10
C TYR A 171 19.03 5.36 3.43
N ARG A 172 19.64 6.18 2.57
CA ARG A 172 19.69 7.64 2.79
C ARG A 172 18.30 8.27 2.81
N ARG A 173 17.40 7.83 1.93
CA ARG A 173 16.01 8.30 1.90
C ARG A 173 15.26 7.96 3.17
N LEU A 174 15.41 6.74 3.70
CA LEU A 174 14.79 6.33 4.96
C LEU A 174 15.36 7.11 6.15
N THR A 175 16.69 7.28 6.22
CA THR A 175 17.34 8.11 7.25
C THR A 175 16.83 9.55 7.20
N PHE A 176 16.74 10.13 6.01
CA PHE A 176 16.17 11.47 5.83
C PHE A 176 14.73 11.56 6.34
N LEU A 177 13.86 10.61 5.98
CA LEU A 177 12.47 10.59 6.42
C LEU A 177 12.37 10.45 7.94
N GLN A 178 13.24 9.64 8.56
CA GLN A 178 13.32 9.49 10.01
C GLN A 178 13.72 10.81 10.68
N THR A 179 14.78 11.47 10.21
CA THR A 179 15.21 12.77 10.75
C THR A 179 14.15 13.85 10.55
N HIS A 180 13.50 13.88 9.40
CA HIS A 180 12.39 14.80 9.11
C HIS A 180 11.23 14.60 10.10
N PHE A 181 10.86 13.35 10.39
CA PHE A 181 9.85 13.05 11.40
C PHE A 181 10.29 13.44 12.82
N GLN A 182 11.55 13.20 13.20
CA GLN A 182 12.07 13.63 14.51
C GLN A 182 12.00 15.16 14.68
N LEU A 183 12.31 15.91 13.63
CA LEU A 183 12.19 17.37 13.62
C LEU A 183 10.73 17.81 13.73
N HIS A 184 9.82 17.13 13.02
CA HIS A 184 8.39 17.37 13.17
C HIS A 184 7.93 17.20 14.62
N VAL A 185 8.32 16.10 15.28
CA VAL A 185 7.98 15.86 16.69
C VAL A 185 8.51 16.99 17.57
N LEU A 186 9.78 17.37 17.42
CA LEU A 186 10.40 18.43 18.21
C LEU A 186 9.68 19.78 18.07
N LEU A 187 9.26 20.14 16.86
CA LEU A 187 8.61 21.43 16.58
C LEU A 187 7.13 21.45 16.99
N ASN A 188 6.46 20.30 16.98
CA ASN A 188 5.01 20.23 17.04
C ASN A 188 4.45 19.48 18.26
N GLU A 189 5.28 18.88 19.12
CA GLU A 189 4.85 18.09 20.29
C GLU A 189 3.81 18.82 21.17
N GLN A 190 4.04 20.10 21.46
CA GLN A 190 3.13 20.88 22.31
C GLN A 190 1.76 21.12 21.64
N LEU A 191 1.75 21.35 20.32
CA LEU A 191 0.52 21.53 19.55
C LEU A 191 -0.24 20.20 19.45
N GLU A 192 0.43 19.10 19.13
CA GLU A 192 -0.19 17.77 19.11
C GLU A 192 -0.79 17.39 20.47
N SER A 193 -0.08 17.71 21.55
CA SER A 193 -0.57 17.49 22.92
C SER A 193 -1.80 18.33 23.26
N ALA A 194 -1.87 19.57 22.80
CA ALA A 194 -3.04 20.44 23.00
C ALA A 194 -4.25 19.91 22.21
N GLU A 195 -4.04 19.49 20.96
CA GLU A 195 -5.09 18.91 20.11
C GLU A 195 -5.67 17.63 20.71
N GLN A 196 -4.83 16.73 21.22
CA GLN A 196 -5.30 15.52 21.89
C GLN A 196 -6.16 15.83 23.12
N ARG A 197 -5.78 16.85 23.91
CA ARG A 197 -6.57 17.30 25.07
C ARG A 197 -7.90 17.94 24.68
N SER A 198 -7.97 18.56 23.49
CA SER A 198 -9.22 19.18 22.99
C SER A 198 -10.32 18.15 22.66
N VAL A 199 -9.94 16.88 22.48
CA VAL A 199 -10.86 15.78 22.15
C VAL A 199 -10.86 14.73 23.28
N PRO A 200 -11.44 15.04 24.46
CA PRO A 200 -11.32 14.20 25.67
C PRO A 200 -11.88 12.79 25.51
N HIS A 201 -12.77 12.55 24.54
CA HIS A 201 -13.36 11.24 24.26
C HIS A 201 -12.51 10.36 23.32
N ARG A 202 -11.35 10.85 22.82
CA ARG A 202 -10.42 10.10 21.96
C ARG A 202 -9.07 9.89 22.64
N ASP A 203 -9.08 9.36 23.84
CA ASP A 203 -7.88 9.00 24.59
C ASP A 203 -7.38 7.58 24.29
N PHE A 204 -6.25 7.20 24.90
CA PHE A 204 -5.66 5.88 24.73
C PHE A 204 -6.62 4.74 25.07
N TYR A 205 -7.66 4.92 25.89
CA TYR A 205 -8.59 3.85 26.25
C TYR A 205 -9.75 3.75 25.26
N ASN A 206 -10.27 4.89 24.81
CA ASN A 206 -11.46 4.98 23.97
C ASN A 206 -11.19 4.81 22.47
N ILE A 207 -9.95 5.03 22.00
CA ILE A 207 -9.62 4.72 20.60
C ILE A 207 -9.71 3.20 20.35
N ARG A 208 -10.19 2.79 19.18
CA ARG A 208 -10.22 1.38 18.79
C ARG A 208 -8.85 0.95 18.30
N LYS A 209 -8.35 -0.16 18.82
CA LYS A 209 -7.11 -0.80 18.35
C LYS A 209 -7.48 -2.22 17.95
N VAL A 210 -6.94 -2.67 16.83
CA VAL A 210 -7.09 -4.03 16.35
C VAL A 210 -5.72 -4.66 16.42
N ASP A 211 -5.64 -5.83 17.05
CA ASP A 211 -4.44 -6.64 16.98
C ASP A 211 -4.37 -7.25 15.56
N THR A 212 -3.31 -6.89 14.84
CA THR A 212 -3.10 -7.31 13.45
C THR A 212 -2.37 -8.65 13.35
N HIS A 213 -1.94 -9.25 14.47
CA HIS A 213 -1.20 -10.51 14.48
C HIS A 213 -1.49 -11.35 15.73
N ILE A 214 -2.53 -12.19 15.63
CA ILE A 214 -2.98 -13.09 16.70
C ILE A 214 -2.75 -14.54 16.28
N HIS A 215 -2.21 -15.36 17.18
CA HIS A 215 -2.17 -16.82 17.01
C HIS A 215 -3.42 -17.46 17.66
N GLY A 216 -4.26 -18.12 16.86
CA GLY A 216 -5.53 -18.69 17.31
C GLY A 216 -5.44 -19.74 18.44
N LEU A 217 -4.27 -20.31 18.71
CA LEU A 217 -4.07 -21.23 19.82
C LEU A 217 -4.24 -20.54 21.20
N LEU A 218 -3.94 -19.25 21.29
CA LEU A 218 -4.07 -18.46 22.52
C LEU A 218 -5.53 -18.14 22.89
N PHE A 219 -6.48 -18.32 21.96
CA PHE A 219 -7.90 -18.04 22.21
C PHE A 219 -8.60 -19.12 23.06
N ARG A 220 -8.09 -20.37 23.07
CA ARG A 220 -8.74 -21.48 23.80
C ARG A 220 -8.46 -21.55 25.30
N GLN A 221 -7.51 -20.76 25.82
CA GLN A 221 -7.18 -20.75 27.25
C GLN A 221 -7.92 -19.65 28.04
N ALA A 222 -8.75 -18.84 27.38
CA ALA A 222 -9.44 -17.70 27.97
C ALA A 222 -10.98 -17.83 27.97
N GLN A 223 -11.51 -19.03 27.68
CA GLN A 223 -12.93 -19.39 27.86
C GLN A 223 -13.03 -20.51 28.89
#